data_AF-M1YKP8-F1
#
_entry.id   AF-M1YKP8-F1
#
_cell.length_a   1.000
_cell.length_b   1.000
_cell.length_c   1.000
_cell.angle_alpha   90.00
_cell.angle_beta   90.00
_cell.angle_gamma   90.00
#
_symmetry.space_group_name_H-M   'P 1'
#
loop_
_entity.id
_entity.type
_entity.pdbx_description
1 polymer ?
#
loop_
_entity_poly.entity_id
_entity_poly.type
_entity_poly.pdbx_seq_one_letter_code
_entity_poly.pdbx_strand_id
1 'polypeptide(L)'
;MEIMAPEAPNKLLVSATRINLYYLHDLFQEIASEVSERIGSDLGIEVPLTAGMWGGSYLVADPTGVSRTNVKRLYSIVNFPQGTPLDKPEVFEMLMRYYRDSMTEQFREYRIQLGQPTWGDVIPYSNRRRPTTAMQMVDISRRINFARVFFVPNSATWAESIIFDMIRNVRQLRELLDIDHRPRIAGVDELKFLLQDILITYFTLRPALTPDFEEHANPIIKELYGKFVTGMSHRSDVEEQYHKVYANALAYGYEEALEGPYKKEGLDIFQVENWPVEKINFVPDELKEKLVPHLEGTFEKFSHNLTVQQA
;
A
#
# COMPACT_ATOMS: atom_id res chain seq x y z
N MET A 1 -8.43 -30.65 21.48
CA MET A 1 -7.86 -30.44 20.15
C MET A 1 -7.26 -29.04 20.21
N GLU A 2 -5.97 -28.95 20.52
CA GLU A 2 -5.26 -27.66 20.52
C GLU A 2 -5.27 -27.13 19.10
N ILE A 3 -5.93 -25.99 18.89
CA ILE A 3 -5.82 -25.23 17.66
C ILE A 3 -4.42 -24.60 17.75
N MET A 4 -3.45 -25.20 17.06
CA MET A 4 -2.15 -24.57 16.86
C MET A 4 -2.41 -23.27 16.10
N ALA A 5 -2.01 -22.14 16.70
CA ALA A 5 -1.89 -20.89 15.96
C ALA A 5 -0.98 -21.13 14.74
N PRO A 6 -1.25 -20.51 13.57
CA PRO A 6 -0.36 -20.62 12.42
C PRO A 6 1.06 -20.19 12.84
N GLU A 7 2.05 -21.05 12.58
CA GLU A 7 3.46 -20.69 12.80
C GLU A 7 3.81 -19.50 11.90
N ALA A 8 4.17 -18.37 12.49
CA ALA A 8 4.55 -17.21 11.70
C ALA A 8 5.74 -17.58 10.79
N PRO A 9 5.81 -17.03 9.56
CA PRO A 9 6.82 -17.42 8.60
C PRO A 9 8.24 -17.20 9.14
N ASN A 10 8.93 -18.30 9.50
CA ASN A 10 10.31 -18.40 10.00
C ASN A 10 11.39 -17.67 9.17
N LYS A 11 11.01 -17.04 8.05
CA LYS A 11 11.86 -16.40 7.05
C LYS A 11 11.48 -14.95 6.74
N LEU A 12 10.58 -14.31 7.51
CA LEU A 12 10.24 -12.88 7.31
C LEU A 12 11.48 -12.00 7.31
N LEU A 13 12.38 -12.18 8.30
CA LEU A 13 13.65 -11.46 8.39
C LEU A 13 14.76 -12.28 7.76
N VAL A 14 15.27 -11.83 6.61
CA VAL A 14 16.41 -12.47 5.92
C VAL A 14 17.74 -11.97 6.51
N SER A 15 17.78 -10.72 6.98
CA SER A 15 18.90 -10.17 7.75
C SER A 15 18.42 -9.02 8.65
N ALA A 16 19.34 -8.31 9.30
CA ALA A 16 19.01 -7.18 10.18
C ALA A 16 18.22 -6.06 9.49
N THR A 17 18.35 -5.88 8.17
CA THR A 17 17.71 -4.78 7.43
C THR A 17 16.87 -5.24 6.24
N ARG A 18 16.80 -6.56 6.00
CA ARG A 18 16.18 -7.16 4.81
C ARG A 18 15.00 -8.01 5.20
N ILE A 19 13.88 -7.73 4.58
CA ILE A 19 12.59 -8.38 4.84
C ILE A 19 12.19 -9.11 3.57
N ASN A 20 11.69 -10.33 3.72
CA ASN A 20 10.98 -11.00 2.64
C ASN A 20 9.55 -10.46 2.58
N LEU A 21 9.24 -9.76 1.50
CA LEU A 21 8.02 -9.01 1.29
C LEU A 21 6.83 -9.90 0.93
N TYR A 22 7.08 -11.12 0.45
CA TYR A 22 6.05 -12.15 0.31
C TYR A 22 5.58 -12.61 1.70
N TYR A 23 6.51 -13.01 2.58
CA TYR A 23 6.15 -13.40 3.95
C TYR A 23 5.56 -12.24 4.77
N LEU A 24 5.95 -10.99 4.49
CA LEU A 24 5.31 -9.83 5.13
C LEU A 24 3.86 -9.65 4.68
N HIS A 25 3.60 -9.86 3.39
CA HIS A 25 2.25 -9.80 2.83
C HIS A 25 1.36 -10.90 3.41
N ASP A 26 1.87 -12.13 3.50
CA ASP A 26 1.17 -13.26 4.12
C ASP A 26 0.89 -13.00 5.61
N LEU A 27 1.87 -12.48 6.36
CA LEU A 27 1.69 -12.12 7.77
C LEU A 27 0.55 -11.10 7.97
N PHE A 28 0.42 -10.10 7.07
CA PHE A 28 -0.68 -9.16 7.15
C PHE A 28 -2.04 -9.81 6.87
N GLN A 29 -2.10 -10.79 5.97
CA GLN A 29 -3.31 -11.57 5.73
C GLN A 29 -3.67 -12.44 6.93
N GLU A 30 -2.69 -13.10 7.56
CA GLU A 30 -2.89 -13.91 8.77
C GLU A 30 -3.42 -13.07 9.93
N ILE A 31 -2.83 -11.90 10.18
CA ILE A 31 -3.31 -10.94 11.19
C ILE A 31 -4.77 -10.54 10.92
N ALA A 32 -5.12 -10.26 9.66
CA ALA A 32 -6.49 -9.89 9.32
C ALA A 32 -7.49 -11.03 9.53
N SER A 33 -7.11 -12.27 9.17
CA SER A 33 -7.91 -13.47 9.42
C SER A 33 -8.13 -13.70 10.91
N GLU A 34 -7.07 -13.62 11.71
CA GLU A 34 -7.15 -13.76 13.16
C GLU A 34 -8.07 -12.70 13.79
N VAL A 35 -7.93 -11.44 13.38
CA VAL A 35 -8.77 -10.36 13.91
C VAL A 35 -10.22 -10.51 13.45
N SER A 36 -10.45 -10.93 12.20
CA SER A 36 -11.77 -11.26 11.65
C SER A 36 -12.48 -12.31 12.49
N GLU A 37 -11.78 -13.39 12.85
CA GLU A 37 -12.32 -14.45 13.70
C GLU A 37 -12.63 -13.96 15.12
N ARG A 38 -11.68 -13.24 15.75
CA ARG A 38 -11.85 -12.72 17.11
C ARG A 38 -13.05 -11.77 17.21
N ILE A 39 -13.13 -10.78 16.31
CA ILE A 39 -14.21 -9.81 16.34
C ILE A 39 -15.55 -10.43 15.93
N GLY A 40 -15.54 -11.36 14.97
CA GLY A 40 -16.74 -12.07 14.55
C GLY A 40 -17.32 -12.93 15.67
N SER A 41 -16.46 -13.61 16.43
CA SER A 41 -16.85 -14.39 17.61
C SER A 41 -17.52 -13.52 18.67
N ASP A 42 -16.96 -12.35 18.97
CA ASP A 42 -17.51 -11.45 20.00
C ASP A 42 -18.82 -10.77 19.59
N LEU A 43 -18.97 -10.46 18.31
CA LEU A 43 -20.18 -9.84 17.77
C LEU A 43 -21.26 -10.86 17.38
N GLY A 44 -20.91 -12.14 17.29
CA GLY A 44 -21.81 -13.20 16.80
C GLY A 44 -22.19 -13.04 15.33
N ILE A 45 -21.31 -12.45 14.51
CA ILE A 45 -21.52 -12.22 13.07
C ILE A 45 -20.24 -12.52 12.27
N GLU A 46 -20.37 -12.71 10.97
CA GLU A 46 -19.22 -12.75 10.07
C GLU A 46 -18.70 -11.33 9.83
N VAL A 47 -17.38 -11.15 9.95
CA VAL A 47 -16.71 -9.86 9.74
C VAL A 47 -15.54 -10.06 8.78
N PRO A 48 -15.79 -10.30 7.48
CA PRO A 48 -14.72 -10.60 6.54
C PRO A 48 -13.75 -9.43 6.42
N LEU A 49 -12.48 -9.66 6.75
CA LEU A 49 -11.42 -8.69 6.57
C LEU A 49 -10.51 -9.15 5.43
N THR A 50 -10.11 -8.23 4.56
CA THR A 50 -9.02 -8.47 3.62
C THR A 50 -7.86 -7.57 3.97
N ALA A 51 -6.64 -8.06 3.85
CA ALA A 51 -5.45 -7.25 4.08
C ALA A 51 -4.33 -7.62 3.12
N GLY A 52 -3.39 -6.69 2.97
CA GLY A 52 -2.19 -6.92 2.19
C GLY A 52 -1.18 -5.82 2.42
N MET A 53 0.03 -6.06 1.90
CA MET A 53 1.10 -5.06 1.97
C MET A 53 0.79 -3.85 1.08
N TRP A 54 1.02 -2.66 1.62
CA TRP A 54 0.90 -1.36 0.95
C TRP A 54 2.28 -0.68 0.78
N GLY A 55 2.37 0.39 -0.01
CA GLY A 55 3.57 1.24 -0.09
C GLY A 55 4.69 0.73 -1.01
N GLY A 56 4.35 -0.13 -1.98
CA GLY A 56 5.16 -0.52 -3.15
C GLY A 56 6.59 -1.00 -2.90
N SER A 57 6.94 -1.35 -1.66
CA SER A 57 8.28 -1.86 -1.33
C SER A 57 8.58 -3.18 -2.06
N TYR A 58 7.55 -3.95 -2.41
CA TYR A 58 7.65 -5.19 -3.22
C TYR A 58 8.22 -4.94 -4.61
N LEU A 59 8.07 -3.73 -5.16
CA LEU A 59 8.58 -3.37 -6.49
C LEU A 59 10.11 -3.36 -6.54
N VAL A 60 10.75 -3.29 -5.38
CA VAL A 60 12.19 -3.28 -5.22
C VAL A 60 12.67 -4.60 -4.62
N ALA A 61 11.95 -5.71 -4.82
CA ALA A 61 12.36 -7.04 -4.38
C ALA A 61 13.23 -7.78 -5.41
N ASP A 62 13.92 -8.82 -4.97
CA ASP A 62 14.43 -9.86 -5.86
C ASP A 62 13.31 -10.84 -6.27
N PRO A 63 13.57 -11.78 -7.20
CA PRO A 63 12.54 -12.72 -7.67
C PRO A 63 11.90 -13.60 -6.58
N THR A 64 12.49 -13.70 -5.39
CA THR A 64 11.97 -14.49 -4.25
C THR A 64 11.26 -13.63 -3.21
N GLY A 65 11.05 -12.35 -3.50
CA GLY A 65 10.37 -11.41 -2.62
C GLY A 65 11.27 -10.76 -1.57
N VAL A 66 12.58 -11.08 -1.52
CA VAL A 66 13.49 -10.40 -0.58
C VAL A 66 13.70 -8.97 -1.05
N SER A 67 13.40 -7.99 -0.19
CA SER A 67 13.62 -6.56 -0.48
C SER A 67 15.05 -6.36 -1.01
N ARG A 68 15.32 -5.44 -1.94
CA ARG A 68 16.68 -5.05 -2.43
C ARG A 68 17.26 -3.84 -1.71
N THR A 69 16.44 -3.17 -0.91
CA THR A 69 16.82 -2.02 -0.08
C THR A 69 16.44 -2.29 1.37
N ASN A 70 16.87 -1.39 2.26
CA ASN A 70 16.50 -1.45 3.67
C ASN A 70 15.03 -1.07 3.84
N VAL A 71 14.23 -1.97 4.39
CA VAL A 71 12.83 -1.71 4.68
C VAL A 71 12.73 -1.19 6.11
N LYS A 72 12.36 0.08 6.24
CA LYS A 72 12.26 0.77 7.53
C LYS A 72 10.83 1.15 7.93
N ARG A 73 9.87 1.01 7.04
CA ARG A 73 8.47 1.35 7.28
C ARG A 73 7.63 0.24 6.72
N LEU A 74 6.76 -0.33 7.56
CA LEU A 74 5.86 -1.40 7.16
C LEU A 74 4.47 -0.83 7.00
N TYR A 75 3.78 -1.30 5.99
CA TYR A 75 2.57 -0.68 5.49
C TYR A 75 1.59 -1.77 5.13
N SER A 76 0.40 -1.75 5.74
CA SER A 76 -0.68 -2.68 5.49
C SER A 76 -1.95 -1.91 5.13
N ILE A 77 -2.68 -2.38 4.13
CA ILE A 77 -4.03 -1.90 3.84
C ILE A 77 -5.03 -2.99 4.23
N VAL A 78 -6.07 -2.60 4.97
CA VAL A 78 -7.10 -3.48 5.53
C VAL A 78 -8.46 -2.98 5.09
N ASN A 79 -9.27 -3.87 4.54
CA ASN A 79 -10.66 -3.61 4.18
C ASN A 79 -11.60 -4.29 5.16
N PHE A 80 -12.69 -3.61 5.49
CA PHE A 80 -13.75 -4.13 6.36
C PHE A 80 -15.14 -3.74 5.86
N PRO A 81 -16.15 -4.61 6.05
CA PRO A 81 -17.47 -4.43 5.46
C PRO A 81 -18.24 -3.25 6.08
N GLN A 82 -18.86 -2.46 5.21
CA GLN A 82 -19.79 -1.40 5.58
C GLN A 82 -21.18 -1.96 5.90
N GLY A 83 -22.00 -1.18 6.62
CA GLY A 83 -23.37 -1.57 6.95
C GLY A 83 -23.43 -2.71 7.97
N THR A 84 -22.33 -2.94 8.69
CA THR A 84 -22.21 -3.93 9.76
C THR A 84 -22.11 -3.22 11.11
N PRO A 85 -22.15 -3.94 12.26
CA PRO A 85 -21.87 -3.35 13.56
C PRO A 85 -20.55 -2.58 13.65
N LEU A 86 -19.57 -2.85 12.78
CA LEU A 86 -18.32 -2.07 12.69
C LEU A 86 -18.54 -0.58 12.38
N ASP A 87 -19.70 -0.23 11.82
CA ASP A 87 -20.06 1.16 11.56
C ASP A 87 -20.21 2.00 12.85
N LYS A 88 -20.33 1.34 14.01
CA LYS A 88 -20.44 1.97 15.33
C LYS A 88 -19.05 2.27 15.90
N PRO A 89 -18.80 3.50 16.42
CA PRO A 89 -17.48 3.89 16.94
C PRO A 89 -16.89 2.92 17.97
N GLU A 90 -17.70 2.44 18.92
CA GLU A 90 -17.27 1.55 19.99
C GLU A 90 -16.84 0.16 19.48
N VAL A 91 -17.46 -0.31 18.40
CA VAL A 91 -17.11 -1.57 17.75
C VAL A 91 -15.89 -1.38 16.84
N PHE A 92 -15.79 -0.24 16.16
CA PHE A 92 -14.59 0.11 15.42
C PHE A 92 -13.37 0.21 16.34
N GLU A 93 -13.49 0.82 17.52
CA GLU A 93 -12.42 0.82 18.52
C GLU A 93 -12.04 -0.60 18.99
N MET A 94 -13.00 -1.53 19.02
CA MET A 94 -12.72 -2.94 19.30
C MET A 94 -11.88 -3.58 18.20
N LEU A 95 -12.21 -3.33 16.92
CA LEU A 95 -11.39 -3.73 15.78
C LEU A 95 -9.95 -3.22 15.91
N MET A 96 -9.79 -1.93 16.24
CA MET A 96 -8.46 -1.32 16.42
C MET A 96 -7.65 -1.98 17.54
N ARG A 97 -8.29 -2.34 18.65
CA ARG A 97 -7.64 -3.06 19.77
C ARG A 97 -7.19 -4.46 19.34
N TYR A 98 -8.02 -5.21 18.63
CA TYR A 98 -7.64 -6.54 18.15
C TYR A 98 -6.52 -6.50 17.13
N TYR A 99 -6.54 -5.54 16.20
CA TYR A 99 -5.41 -5.33 15.29
C TYR A 99 -4.12 -4.97 16.03
N ARG A 100 -4.18 -4.06 17.01
CA ARG A 100 -3.03 -3.71 17.85
C ARG A 100 -2.47 -4.96 18.52
N ASP A 101 -3.32 -5.77 19.12
CA ASP A 101 -2.90 -6.95 19.91
C ASP A 101 -2.28 -8.02 19.02
N SER A 102 -2.96 -8.39 17.92
CA SER A 102 -2.44 -9.37 16.95
C SER A 102 -1.14 -8.89 16.31
N MET A 103 -1.06 -7.63 15.85
CA MET A 103 0.21 -7.06 15.35
C MET A 103 1.32 -7.13 16.42
N THR A 104 1.04 -6.77 17.67
CA THR A 104 2.06 -6.79 18.73
C THR A 104 2.56 -8.20 19.01
N GLU A 105 1.66 -9.18 19.00
CA GLU A 105 1.96 -10.59 19.24
C GLU A 105 2.79 -11.17 18.10
N GLN A 106 2.30 -11.07 16.87
CA GLN A 106 2.95 -11.63 15.68
C GLN A 106 4.32 -10.99 15.40
N PHE A 107 4.44 -9.67 15.51
CA PHE A 107 5.73 -8.99 15.26
C PHE A 107 6.80 -9.29 16.34
N ARG A 108 6.39 -9.71 17.55
CA ARG A 108 7.31 -10.06 18.64
C ARG A 108 8.21 -11.23 18.28
N GLU A 109 7.71 -12.19 17.51
CA GLU A 109 8.48 -13.35 17.04
C GLU A 109 9.70 -12.95 16.21
N TYR A 110 9.59 -11.82 15.52
CA TYR A 110 10.65 -11.22 14.70
C TYR A 110 11.51 -10.20 15.46
N ARG A 111 11.38 -10.15 16.79
CA ARG A 111 12.07 -9.19 17.67
C ARG A 111 11.74 -7.72 17.32
N ILE A 112 10.60 -7.48 16.68
CA ILE A 112 10.05 -6.14 16.44
C ILE A 112 9.09 -5.87 17.60
N GLN A 113 9.33 -4.80 18.34
CA GLN A 113 8.55 -4.47 19.55
C GLN A 113 7.66 -3.26 19.25
N LEU A 114 6.48 -3.52 18.70
CA LEU A 114 5.52 -2.46 18.39
C LEU A 114 4.99 -1.83 19.69
N GLY A 115 5.22 -0.52 19.84
CA GLY A 115 4.81 0.26 20.99
C GLY A 115 3.33 0.66 20.97
N GLN A 116 2.96 1.63 21.80
CA GLN A 116 1.58 2.10 21.86
C GLN A 116 1.14 2.69 20.51
N PRO A 117 -0.07 2.34 20.03
CA PRO A 117 -0.56 2.84 18.76
C PRO A 117 -1.02 4.29 18.89
N THR A 118 -0.81 5.04 17.82
CA THR A 118 -1.58 6.26 17.50
C THR A 118 -2.54 5.92 16.38
N TRP A 119 -3.84 6.13 16.57
CA TRP A 119 -4.86 5.90 15.54
C TRP A 119 -5.86 7.05 15.45
N GLY A 120 -6.66 7.04 14.37
CA GLY A 120 -7.71 8.03 14.13
C GLY A 120 -7.33 9.11 13.11
N ASP A 121 -6.10 9.06 12.58
CA ASP A 121 -5.70 9.91 11.46
C ASP A 121 -6.59 9.62 10.25
N VAL A 122 -7.26 10.65 9.75
CA VAL A 122 -8.01 10.59 8.50
C VAL A 122 -7.06 10.73 7.33
N ILE A 123 -7.13 9.80 6.38
CA ILE A 123 -6.31 9.85 5.17
C ILE A 123 -6.89 10.88 4.19
N PRO A 124 -6.07 11.81 3.66
CA PRO A 124 -6.50 12.77 2.66
C PRO A 124 -7.11 12.11 1.42
N TYR A 125 -8.03 12.82 0.76
CA TYR A 125 -8.74 12.36 -0.43
C TYR A 125 -9.49 11.03 -0.25
N SER A 126 -9.91 10.73 0.98
CA SER A 126 -10.86 9.65 1.27
C SER A 126 -12.27 10.20 1.47
N ASN A 127 -13.27 9.31 1.47
CA ASN A 127 -14.68 9.69 1.55
C ASN A 127 -15.00 10.50 2.82
N ARG A 128 -15.76 11.59 2.71
CA ARG A 128 -16.08 12.46 3.86
C ARG A 128 -16.96 11.80 4.92
N ARG A 129 -17.85 10.88 4.50
CA ARG A 129 -18.80 10.23 5.41
C ARG A 129 -18.20 9.00 6.07
N ARG A 130 -17.32 8.31 5.36
CA ARG A 130 -16.66 7.06 5.79
C ARG A 130 -15.18 7.13 5.38
N PRO A 131 -14.38 7.96 6.07
CA PRO A 131 -12.99 8.16 5.70
C PRO A 131 -12.15 6.90 5.95
N THR A 132 -11.10 6.74 5.15
CA THR A 132 -10.02 5.82 5.49
C THR A 132 -9.29 6.36 6.71
N THR A 133 -9.05 5.51 7.69
CA THR A 133 -8.32 5.87 8.91
C THR A 133 -7.03 5.08 9.02
N ALA A 134 -6.05 5.58 9.78
CA ALA A 134 -4.81 4.85 10.01
C ALA A 134 -4.52 4.59 11.48
N MET A 135 -3.82 3.48 11.73
CA MET A 135 -3.10 3.17 12.96
C MET A 135 -1.62 3.10 12.68
N GLN A 136 -0.80 3.71 13.53
CA GLN A 136 0.66 3.62 13.46
C GLN A 136 1.23 3.18 14.80
N MET A 137 2.19 2.25 14.75
CA MET A 137 2.90 1.75 15.91
C MET A 137 4.41 1.85 15.67
N VAL A 138 5.10 2.58 16.55
CA VAL A 138 6.57 2.74 16.49
C VAL A 138 7.23 1.47 17.01
N ASP A 139 8.28 1.00 16.34
CA ASP A 139 9.07 -0.13 16.83
C ASP A 139 10.11 0.34 17.85
N ILE A 140 9.91 -0.04 19.11
CA ILE A 140 10.78 0.31 20.24
C ILE A 140 12.15 -0.37 20.11
N SER A 141 12.23 -1.53 19.44
CA SER A 141 13.51 -2.22 19.21
C SER A 141 14.35 -1.60 18.08
N ARG A 142 13.78 -0.63 17.35
CA ARG A 142 14.42 0.13 16.27
C ARG A 142 14.92 -0.73 15.10
N ARG A 143 14.35 -1.91 14.88
CA ARG A 143 14.60 -2.70 13.67
C ARG A 143 13.99 -2.01 12.46
N ILE A 144 12.74 -1.61 12.61
CA ILE A 144 12.01 -0.71 11.71
C ILE A 144 11.75 0.63 12.43
N ASN A 145 11.24 1.62 11.71
CA ASN A 145 10.81 2.89 12.29
C ASN A 145 9.39 2.73 12.84
N PHE A 146 8.47 2.19 12.03
CA PHE A 146 7.09 1.94 12.41
C PHE A 146 6.40 0.95 11.47
N ALA A 147 5.30 0.38 11.96
CA ALA A 147 4.28 -0.26 11.14
C ALA A 147 3.03 0.62 11.10
N ARG A 148 2.43 0.80 9.93
CA ARG A 148 1.20 1.59 9.73
C ARG A 148 0.16 0.78 8.97
N VAL A 149 -1.06 0.76 9.49
CA VAL A 149 -2.21 0.04 8.94
C VAL A 149 -3.26 1.05 8.52
N PHE A 150 -3.78 0.92 7.29
CA PHE A 150 -4.84 1.75 6.73
C PHE A 150 -6.15 0.96 6.73
N PHE A 151 -7.16 1.45 7.42
CA PHE A 151 -8.47 0.83 7.54
C PHE A 151 -9.44 1.51 6.60
N VAL A 152 -9.90 0.74 5.61
CA VAL A 152 -10.78 1.23 4.56
C VAL A 152 -12.17 0.59 4.69
N PRO A 153 -13.23 1.39 4.85
CA PRO A 153 -14.60 0.87 4.96
C PRO A 153 -15.12 0.42 3.59
N ASN A 154 -14.82 -0.83 3.20
CA ASN A 154 -15.33 -1.50 2.00
C ASN A 154 -15.07 -3.02 2.07
N SER A 155 -15.74 -3.81 1.23
CA SER A 155 -15.50 -5.26 1.11
C SER A 155 -14.56 -5.66 -0.04
N ALA A 156 -13.76 -4.71 -0.54
CA ALA A 156 -12.81 -4.94 -1.62
C ALA A 156 -11.69 -5.90 -1.21
N THR A 157 -11.06 -6.50 -2.20
CA THR A 157 -9.78 -7.18 -1.99
C THR A 157 -8.67 -6.17 -1.67
N TRP A 158 -7.55 -6.66 -1.14
CA TRP A 158 -6.37 -5.82 -0.93
C TRP A 158 -5.85 -5.25 -2.28
N ALA A 159 -5.94 -6.03 -3.36
CA ALA A 159 -5.47 -5.63 -4.69
C ALA A 159 -6.32 -4.50 -5.27
N GLU A 160 -7.65 -4.63 -5.18
CA GLU A 160 -8.59 -3.56 -5.56
C GLU A 160 -8.32 -2.28 -4.75
N SER A 161 -7.99 -2.41 -3.47
CA SER A 161 -7.74 -1.26 -2.61
C SER A 161 -6.42 -0.55 -2.93
N ILE A 162 -5.39 -1.28 -3.36
CA ILE A 162 -4.16 -0.69 -3.90
C ILE A 162 -4.47 0.08 -5.19
N ILE A 163 -5.30 -0.47 -6.07
CA ILE A 163 -5.69 0.20 -7.33
C ILE A 163 -6.42 1.50 -7.03
N PHE A 164 -7.41 1.48 -6.13
CA PHE A 164 -8.13 2.68 -5.73
C PHE A 164 -7.20 3.73 -5.09
N ASP A 165 -6.27 3.30 -4.23
CA ASP A 165 -5.32 4.21 -3.58
C ASP A 165 -4.40 4.92 -4.59
N MET A 166 -4.26 4.41 -5.82
CA MET A 166 -3.56 5.14 -6.88
C MET A 166 -4.24 6.45 -7.25
N ILE A 167 -5.56 6.59 -7.08
CA ILE A 167 -6.24 7.89 -7.24
C ILE A 167 -5.68 8.89 -6.23
N ARG A 168 -5.59 8.49 -4.96
CA ARG A 168 -5.04 9.33 -3.88
C ARG A 168 -3.59 9.71 -4.16
N ASN A 169 -2.76 8.75 -4.54
CA ASN A 169 -1.36 9.00 -4.89
C ASN A 169 -1.24 9.96 -6.07
N VAL A 170 -1.99 9.74 -7.16
CA VAL A 170 -1.97 10.63 -8.33
C VAL A 170 -2.38 12.04 -7.94
N ARG A 171 -3.43 12.23 -7.14
CA ARG A 171 -3.82 13.57 -6.66
C ARG A 171 -2.70 14.26 -5.89
N GLN A 172 -2.04 13.55 -4.97
CA GLN A 172 -0.89 14.09 -4.24
C GLN A 172 0.28 14.44 -5.15
N LEU A 173 0.57 13.58 -6.13
CA LEU A 173 1.61 13.84 -7.12
C LEU A 173 1.30 15.07 -7.97
N ARG A 174 0.04 15.25 -8.39
CA ARG A 174 -0.40 16.39 -9.19
C ARG A 174 -0.24 17.73 -8.45
N GLU A 175 -0.44 17.77 -7.14
CA GLU A 175 -0.19 18.97 -6.34
C GLU A 175 1.31 19.36 -6.29
N LEU A 176 2.21 18.39 -6.43
CA LEU A 176 3.66 18.60 -6.34
C LEU A 176 4.36 18.67 -7.70
N LEU A 177 3.70 18.21 -8.77
CA LEU A 177 4.19 18.09 -10.14
C LEU A 177 3.30 18.82 -11.15
N ASP A 178 2.63 19.87 -10.71
CA ASP A 178 1.83 20.71 -11.59
C ASP A 178 2.73 21.48 -12.57
N ILE A 179 2.60 21.21 -13.87
CA ILE A 179 3.43 21.86 -14.91
C ILE A 179 3.08 23.34 -15.09
N ASP A 180 1.90 23.76 -14.66
CA ASP A 180 1.46 25.16 -14.74
C ASP A 180 2.12 26.03 -13.66
N HIS A 181 2.73 25.40 -12.65
CA HIS A 181 3.42 26.06 -11.55
C HIS A 181 4.90 25.70 -11.53
N ARG A 182 5.76 26.64 -11.12
CA ARG A 182 7.20 26.33 -10.99
C ARG A 182 7.42 25.17 -10.00
N PRO A 183 8.43 24.31 -10.25
CA PRO A 183 8.77 23.23 -9.33
C PRO A 183 8.98 23.77 -7.91
N ARG A 184 8.36 23.11 -6.94
CA ARG A 184 8.35 23.58 -5.54
C ARG A 184 9.72 23.34 -4.91
N ILE A 185 10.19 24.31 -4.11
CA ILE A 185 11.38 24.10 -3.28
C ILE A 185 10.95 23.23 -2.09
N ALA A 186 11.32 21.96 -2.12
CA ALA A 186 10.99 20.98 -1.09
C ALA A 186 12.25 20.44 -0.39
N GLY A 187 12.07 19.84 0.79
CA GLY A 187 13.16 19.15 1.49
C GLY A 187 13.59 17.89 0.74
N VAL A 188 14.85 17.47 0.91
CA VAL A 188 15.38 16.26 0.23
C VAL A 188 14.55 15.02 0.55
N ASP A 189 14.11 14.86 1.79
CA ASP A 189 13.30 13.71 2.19
C ASP A 189 11.90 13.73 1.58
N GLU A 190 11.30 14.92 1.46
CA GLU A 190 10.00 15.10 0.80
C GLU A 190 10.07 14.73 -0.69
N LEU A 191 11.13 15.19 -1.39
CA LEU A 191 11.38 14.81 -2.78
C LEU A 191 11.62 13.32 -2.94
N LYS A 192 12.34 12.67 -2.00
CA LYS A 192 12.52 11.22 -2.02
C LYS A 192 11.21 10.46 -1.86
N PHE A 193 10.29 10.93 -1.02
CA PHE A 193 8.96 10.32 -0.89
C PHE A 193 8.13 10.50 -2.16
N LEU A 194 8.13 11.70 -2.75
CA LEU A 194 7.48 11.94 -4.04
C LEU A 194 8.02 11.00 -5.14
N LEU A 195 9.35 10.90 -5.25
CA LEU A 195 9.98 10.01 -6.24
C LEU A 195 9.69 8.53 -5.99
N GLN A 196 9.58 8.14 -4.71
CA GLN A 196 9.11 6.81 -4.36
C GLN A 196 7.67 6.61 -4.84
N ASP A 197 6.76 7.56 -4.59
CA ASP A 197 5.36 7.47 -4.99
C ASP A 197 5.20 7.40 -6.52
N ILE A 198 6.06 8.07 -7.29
CA ILE A 198 6.12 7.95 -8.75
C ILE A 198 6.43 6.51 -9.19
N LEU A 199 7.43 5.87 -8.56
CA LEU A 199 7.74 4.47 -8.86
C LEU A 199 6.56 3.56 -8.50
N ILE A 200 5.97 3.77 -7.33
CA ILE A 200 4.81 2.97 -6.86
C ILE A 200 3.65 3.10 -7.85
N THR A 201 3.30 4.32 -8.24
CA THR A 201 2.21 4.58 -9.17
C THR A 201 2.50 4.00 -10.55
N TYR A 202 3.70 4.17 -11.10
CA TYR A 202 4.06 3.60 -12.40
C TYR A 202 3.92 2.09 -12.41
N PHE A 203 4.57 1.37 -11.49
CA PHE A 203 4.58 -0.09 -11.53
C PHE A 203 3.22 -0.71 -11.20
N THR A 204 2.41 -0.01 -10.41
CA THR A 204 1.03 -0.42 -10.12
C THR A 204 0.15 -0.25 -11.34
N LEU A 205 0.19 0.91 -12.00
CA LEU A 205 -0.68 1.23 -13.13
C LEU A 205 -0.16 0.75 -14.49
N ARG A 206 1.08 0.23 -14.56
CA ARG A 206 1.74 -0.14 -15.82
C ARG A 206 0.84 -0.90 -16.81
N PRO A 207 0.09 -1.95 -16.42
CA PRO A 207 -0.77 -2.68 -17.36
C PRO A 207 -1.97 -1.87 -17.90
N ALA A 208 -2.31 -0.74 -17.27
CA ALA A 208 -3.38 0.16 -17.67
C ALA A 208 -2.88 1.41 -18.42
N LEU A 209 -1.57 1.62 -18.51
CA LEU A 209 -1.00 2.75 -19.25
C LEU A 209 -1.19 2.58 -20.76
N THR A 210 -1.32 3.70 -21.48
CA THR A 210 -1.31 3.67 -22.94
C THR A 210 0.09 3.27 -23.45
N PRO A 211 0.21 2.57 -24.59
CA PRO A 211 1.50 2.18 -25.14
C PRO A 211 2.46 3.36 -25.34
N ASP A 212 1.96 4.47 -25.89
CA ASP A 212 2.74 5.69 -26.14
C ASP A 212 3.27 6.30 -24.83
N PHE A 213 2.44 6.32 -23.78
CA PHE A 213 2.87 6.81 -22.48
C PHE A 213 3.87 5.85 -21.80
N GLU A 214 3.68 4.54 -21.89
CA GLU A 214 4.65 3.57 -21.37
C GLU A 214 6.00 3.73 -22.07
N GLU A 215 6.02 3.84 -23.40
CA GLU A 215 7.26 4.05 -24.18
C GLU A 215 8.00 5.30 -23.72
N HIS A 216 7.27 6.40 -23.50
CA HIS A 216 7.83 7.66 -23.01
C HIS A 216 8.34 7.57 -21.56
N ALA A 217 7.55 7.00 -20.65
CA ALA A 217 7.83 6.99 -19.22
C ALA A 217 8.91 5.97 -18.82
N ASN A 218 8.97 4.81 -19.49
CA ASN A 218 9.85 3.70 -19.15
C ASN A 218 11.35 4.05 -19.00
N PRO A 219 12.00 4.81 -19.92
CA PRO A 219 13.41 5.17 -19.74
C PRO A 219 13.65 6.01 -18.47
N ILE A 220 12.74 6.94 -18.16
CA ILE A 220 12.82 7.81 -16.97
C ILE A 220 12.65 6.98 -15.71
N ILE A 221 11.65 6.09 -15.70
CA ILE A 221 11.38 5.21 -14.56
C ILE A 221 12.52 4.21 -14.33
N LYS A 222 13.12 3.65 -15.39
CA LYS A 222 14.29 2.76 -15.26
C LYS A 222 15.48 3.48 -14.64
N GLU A 223 15.73 4.72 -15.04
CA GLU A 223 16.81 5.53 -14.46
C GLU A 223 16.55 5.81 -12.98
N LEU A 224 15.35 6.31 -12.66
CA LEU A 224 14.93 6.59 -11.29
C LEU A 224 15.00 5.34 -10.40
N TYR A 225 14.51 4.21 -10.88
CA TYR A 225 14.58 2.93 -10.18
C TYR A 225 16.04 2.53 -9.89
N GLY A 226 16.93 2.67 -10.89
CA GLY A 226 18.35 2.42 -10.72
C GLY A 226 18.97 3.25 -9.60
N LYS A 227 18.68 4.56 -9.57
CA LYS A 227 19.11 5.49 -8.51
C LYS A 227 18.51 5.12 -7.14
N PHE A 228 17.26 4.67 -7.10
CA PHE A 228 16.61 4.26 -5.85
C PHE A 228 17.26 3.01 -5.25
N VAL A 229 17.60 2.02 -6.09
CA VAL A 229 18.26 0.77 -5.66
C VAL A 229 19.69 1.03 -5.18
N THR A 230 20.46 1.88 -5.87
CA THR A 230 21.84 2.21 -5.49
C THR A 230 21.93 3.22 -4.34
N GLY A 231 20.85 3.93 -4.07
CA GLY A 231 20.72 4.92 -3.01
C GLY A 231 20.86 6.35 -3.54
N MET A 232 19.87 7.19 -3.26
CA MET A 232 19.88 8.62 -3.59
C MET A 232 20.47 9.43 -2.44
N SER A 233 21.78 9.33 -2.23
CA SER A 233 22.48 9.91 -1.08
C SER A 233 22.72 11.41 -1.20
N HIS A 234 22.87 11.92 -2.43
CA HIS A 234 23.17 13.33 -2.68
C HIS A 234 21.91 14.11 -3.07
N ARG A 235 21.83 15.35 -2.58
CA ARG A 235 20.74 16.27 -2.91
C ARG A 235 20.61 16.50 -4.42
N SER A 236 21.74 16.64 -5.12
CA SER A 236 21.76 16.85 -6.57
C SER A 236 21.14 15.70 -7.36
N ASP A 237 21.37 14.44 -6.94
CA ASP A 237 20.73 13.28 -7.59
C ASP A 237 19.21 13.33 -7.41
N VAL A 238 18.73 13.66 -6.20
CA VAL A 238 17.29 13.74 -5.89
C VAL A 238 16.63 14.86 -6.70
N GLU A 239 17.24 16.05 -6.73
CA GLU A 239 16.73 17.20 -7.49
C GLU A 239 16.75 16.93 -9.00
N GLU A 240 17.79 16.28 -9.53
CA GLU A 240 17.85 15.88 -10.94
C GLU A 240 16.68 14.95 -11.30
N GLN A 241 16.43 13.90 -10.51
CA GLN A 241 15.33 12.98 -10.77
C GLN A 241 13.97 13.67 -10.64
N TYR A 242 13.79 14.55 -9.64
CA TYR A 242 12.58 15.34 -9.49
C TYR A 242 12.31 16.19 -10.73
N HIS A 243 13.32 16.92 -11.23
CA HIS A 243 13.18 17.73 -12.42
C HIS A 243 12.89 16.90 -13.67
N LYS A 244 13.48 15.70 -13.80
CA LYS A 244 13.15 14.78 -14.90
C LYS A 244 11.69 14.35 -14.85
N VAL A 245 11.21 13.89 -13.70
CA VAL A 245 9.80 13.48 -13.54
C VAL A 245 8.85 14.65 -13.84
N TYR A 246 9.15 15.84 -13.31
CA TYR A 246 8.37 17.05 -13.53
C TYR A 246 8.32 17.44 -15.01
N ALA A 247 9.48 17.53 -15.68
CA ALA A 247 9.57 17.98 -17.07
C ALA A 247 8.90 17.03 -18.08
N ASN A 248 8.71 15.76 -17.70
CA ASN A 248 8.06 14.74 -18.53
C ASN A 248 6.60 14.51 -18.14
N ALA A 249 6.03 15.32 -17.25
CA ALA A 249 4.60 15.32 -16.91
C ALA A 249 4.03 13.94 -16.55
N LEU A 250 4.83 13.06 -15.91
CA LEU A 250 4.42 11.66 -15.68
C LEU A 250 3.11 11.52 -14.89
N ALA A 251 2.84 12.46 -13.97
CA ALA A 251 1.61 12.45 -13.18
C ALA A 251 0.33 12.55 -14.05
N TYR A 252 0.40 13.19 -15.22
CA TYR A 252 -0.75 13.37 -16.12
C TYR A 252 -1.11 12.06 -16.84
N GLY A 253 -0.12 11.27 -17.27
CA GLY A 253 -0.40 9.97 -17.86
C GLY A 253 -0.95 8.95 -16.85
N TYR A 254 -0.55 9.05 -15.57
CA TYR A 254 -1.16 8.25 -14.50
C TYR A 254 -2.61 8.67 -14.23
N GLU A 255 -2.88 9.98 -14.25
CA GLU A 255 -4.22 10.54 -14.13
C GLU A 255 -5.13 10.06 -15.26
N GLU A 256 -4.67 10.13 -16.52
CA GLU A 256 -5.43 9.67 -17.69
C GLU A 256 -5.78 8.18 -17.61
N ALA A 257 -4.82 7.34 -17.16
CA ALA A 257 -5.03 5.90 -16.99
C ALA A 257 -6.14 5.57 -15.97
N LEU A 258 -6.42 6.47 -15.03
CA LEU A 258 -7.48 6.33 -14.04
C LEU A 258 -8.77 7.05 -14.48
N GLU A 259 -8.69 8.29 -14.95
CA GLU A 259 -9.84 9.15 -15.23
C GLU A 259 -10.83 8.49 -16.20
N GLY A 260 -10.32 7.94 -17.30
CA GLY A 260 -11.15 7.34 -18.35
C GLY A 260 -12.07 6.23 -17.83
N PRO A 261 -11.53 5.16 -17.22
CA PRO A 261 -12.34 4.07 -16.65
C PRO A 261 -13.34 4.53 -15.58
N TYR A 262 -12.95 5.41 -14.65
CA TYR A 262 -13.86 5.88 -13.58
C TYR A 262 -14.98 6.77 -14.10
N LYS A 263 -14.69 7.61 -15.11
CA LYS A 263 -15.69 8.48 -15.73
C LYS A 263 -16.80 7.70 -16.43
N LYS A 264 -16.50 6.55 -17.02
CA LYS A 264 -17.51 5.64 -17.61
C LYS A 264 -18.51 5.14 -16.57
N GLU A 265 -18.08 5.03 -15.31
CA GLU A 265 -18.89 4.63 -14.16
C GLU A 265 -19.57 5.82 -13.46
N GLY A 266 -19.48 7.03 -14.03
CA GLY A 266 -20.05 8.25 -13.45
C GLY A 266 -19.29 8.77 -12.23
N LEU A 267 -18.04 8.36 -12.05
CA LEU A 267 -17.21 8.74 -10.91
C LEU A 267 -16.11 9.71 -11.34
N ASP A 268 -15.99 10.80 -10.58
CA ASP A 268 -14.95 11.82 -10.78
C ASP A 268 -13.81 11.61 -9.78
N ILE A 269 -12.63 11.21 -10.28
CA ILE A 269 -11.45 10.93 -9.46
C ILE A 269 -10.91 12.16 -8.72
N PHE A 270 -11.32 13.38 -9.10
CA PHE A 270 -10.97 14.61 -8.39
C PHE A 270 -11.92 14.94 -7.23
N GLN A 271 -13.00 14.17 -7.08
CA GLN A 271 -14.07 14.40 -6.10
C GLN A 271 -14.39 13.15 -5.28
N VAL A 272 -13.39 12.29 -5.04
CA VAL A 272 -13.51 11.03 -4.25
C VAL A 272 -14.18 11.24 -2.88
N GLU A 273 -13.92 12.39 -2.27
CA GLU A 273 -14.50 12.82 -0.99
C GLU A 273 -16.03 12.87 -1.01
N ASN A 274 -16.61 13.09 -2.19
CA ASN A 274 -18.05 13.23 -2.46
C ASN A 274 -18.66 12.00 -3.13
N TRP A 275 -17.89 10.92 -3.33
CA TRP A 275 -18.43 9.70 -3.91
C TRP A 275 -19.51 9.09 -3.01
N PRO A 276 -20.47 8.35 -3.59
CA PRO A 276 -21.41 7.57 -2.82
C PRO A 276 -20.68 6.57 -1.90
N VAL A 277 -21.23 6.31 -0.71
CA VAL A 277 -20.57 5.45 0.30
C VAL A 277 -20.42 4.00 -0.19
N GLU A 278 -21.36 3.55 -1.01
CA GLU A 278 -21.35 2.27 -1.71
C GLU A 278 -20.28 2.16 -2.80
N LYS A 279 -19.63 3.28 -3.17
CA LYS A 279 -18.55 3.33 -4.17
C LYS A 279 -17.18 3.63 -3.53
N ILE A 280 -17.04 3.56 -2.21
CA ILE A 280 -15.73 3.64 -1.53
C ILE A 280 -14.87 2.47 -1.97
N ASN A 281 -13.61 2.72 -2.36
CA ASN A 281 -12.72 1.70 -2.93
C ASN A 281 -13.29 0.94 -4.14
N PHE A 282 -14.31 1.48 -4.80
CA PHE A 282 -14.79 0.89 -6.05
C PHE A 282 -13.70 1.01 -7.10
N VAL A 283 -13.49 -0.05 -7.86
CA VAL A 283 -12.59 -0.08 -9.01
C VAL A 283 -13.41 -0.52 -10.24
N PRO A 284 -13.39 0.22 -11.36
CA PRO A 284 -14.02 -0.20 -12.60
C PRO A 284 -13.50 -1.56 -13.10
N ASP A 285 -14.38 -2.40 -13.65
CA ASP A 285 -14.01 -3.75 -14.10
C ASP A 285 -12.86 -3.74 -15.11
N GLU A 286 -12.83 -2.75 -16.02
CA GLU A 286 -11.73 -2.54 -16.98
C GLU A 286 -10.35 -2.42 -16.28
N LEU A 287 -10.29 -1.77 -15.12
CA LEU A 287 -9.06 -1.66 -14.34
C LEU A 287 -8.79 -2.94 -13.55
N LYS A 288 -9.83 -3.59 -13.00
CA LYS A 288 -9.68 -4.86 -12.26
C LYS A 288 -9.05 -5.93 -13.15
N GLU A 289 -9.59 -6.12 -14.35
CA GLU A 289 -9.14 -7.12 -15.32
C GLU A 289 -7.66 -6.97 -15.69
N LYS A 290 -7.16 -5.73 -15.74
CA LYS A 290 -5.76 -5.42 -16.09
C LYS A 290 -4.83 -5.48 -14.88
N LEU A 291 -5.27 -4.97 -13.74
CA LEU A 291 -4.39 -4.64 -12.61
C LEU A 291 -4.39 -5.70 -11.50
N VAL A 292 -5.53 -6.34 -11.22
CA VAL A 292 -5.61 -7.37 -10.16
C VAL A 292 -4.71 -8.56 -10.46
N PRO A 293 -4.75 -9.19 -11.66
CA PRO A 293 -3.86 -10.32 -11.96
C PRO A 293 -2.37 -9.94 -11.94
N HIS A 294 -2.04 -8.70 -12.27
CA HIS A 294 -0.67 -8.20 -12.21
C HIS A 294 -0.16 -8.06 -10.76
N LEU A 295 -0.99 -7.52 -9.87
CA LEU A 295 -0.67 -7.37 -8.46
C LEU A 295 -0.58 -8.73 -7.76
N GLU A 296 -1.60 -9.57 -7.88
CA GLU A 296 -1.63 -10.92 -7.30
C GLU A 296 -0.52 -11.79 -7.88
N GLY A 297 -0.36 -11.78 -9.20
CA GLY A 297 0.68 -12.51 -9.92
C GLY A 297 2.11 -12.10 -9.53
N THR A 298 2.32 -10.93 -8.93
CA THR A 298 3.62 -10.55 -8.35
C THR A 298 3.94 -11.37 -7.11
N PHE A 299 2.98 -11.54 -6.20
CA PHE A 299 3.15 -12.36 -4.98
C PHE A 299 3.17 -13.85 -5.29
N GLU A 300 2.36 -14.31 -6.24
CA GLU A 300 2.40 -15.70 -6.73
C GLU A 300 3.79 -16.07 -7.28
N LYS A 301 4.43 -15.16 -8.05
CA LYS A 301 5.80 -15.38 -8.54
C LYS A 301 6.81 -15.49 -7.41
N PHE A 302 6.69 -14.68 -6.36
CA PHE A 302 7.56 -14.81 -5.19
C PHE A 302 7.40 -16.18 -4.52
N SER A 303 6.14 -16.59 -4.29
CA SER A 303 5.81 -17.91 -3.70
C SER A 303 6.37 -19.07 -4.53
N HIS A 304 6.17 -19.03 -5.85
CA HIS A 304 6.70 -20.04 -6.76
C HIS A 304 8.23 -20.13 -6.69
N ASN A 305 8.92 -19.00 -6.78
CA ASN A 305 10.38 -18.96 -6.76
C ASN A 305 10.95 -19.40 -5.40
N LEU A 306 10.28 -19.08 -4.29
CA LEU A 306 10.64 -19.57 -2.96
C LEU A 306 10.50 -21.09 -2.85
N THR A 307 9.48 -21.68 -3.48
CA THR A 307 9.27 -23.13 -3.52
C THR A 307 10.36 -23.82 -4.34
N VAL A 308 10.69 -23.29 -5.52
CA VAL A 308 11.76 -23.82 -6.38
C VAL A 308 13.13 -23.77 -5.70
N GLN A 309 13.43 -22.71 -4.94
CA GLN A 309 14.70 -22.58 -4.23
C GLN A 309 14.84 -23.58 -3.05
N GLN A 310 13.74 -24.10 -2.53
CA GLN A 310 13.70 -25.02 -1.40
C GLN A 310 13.67 -26.50 -1.81
N ALA A 311 13.48 -26.78 -3.10
CA ALA A 311 13.51 -28.11 -3.71
C ALA A 311 14.94 -28.50 -4.12
#